data_AF-A0A645ICS7-F1
#
_entry.id   AF-A0A645ICS7-F1
#
_cell.length_a   1.000
_cell.length_b   1.000
_cell.length_c   1.000
_cell.angle_alpha   90.00
_cell.angle_beta   90.00
_cell.angle_gamma   90.00
#
_symmetry.space_group_name_H-M   'P 1'
#
loop_
_entity.id
_entity.type
_entity.pdbx_description
1 polymer ?
#
loop_
_entity_poly.entity_id
_entity_poly.type
_entity_poly.pdbx_seq_one_letter_code
_entity_poly.pdbx_strand_id
1 'polypeptide(L)' 'MAIVPEAKNGLDTLKYEVASSLGVNLKQGYNGDLTAKQNGSVGGEMVKRLIAQAQSGLK' A
#
# COMPACT_ATOMS: atom_id res chain seq x y z
N MET A 1 -7.27 -5.16 8.54
CA MET A 1 -7.34 -4.35 9.77
C MET A 1 -5.94 -3.79 10.01
N ALA A 2 -5.78 -2.48 10.21
CA ALA A 2 -4.48 -1.91 10.58
C ALA A 2 -4.19 -2.26 12.05
N ILE A 3 -2.95 -2.65 12.35
CA ILE A 3 -2.53 -3.02 13.72
C ILE A 3 -2.51 -1.80 14.64
N VAL A 4 -2.19 -0.63 14.06
CA VAL A 4 -2.28 0.68 14.71
C VAL A 4 -3.51 1.39 14.15
N PRO A 5 -4.61 1.53 14.92
CA PRO A 5 -5.86 2.11 14.43
C PRO A 5 -5.70 3.52 13.86
N GLU A 6 -4.86 4.33 14.49
CA GLU A 6 -4.57 5.72 14.11
C GLU A 6 -3.88 5.81 12.74
N ALA A 7 -3.14 4.77 12.35
CA ALA A 7 -2.44 4.73 11.07
C ALA A 7 -3.35 4.34 9.89
N LYS A 8 -4.58 3.90 10.13
CA LYS A 8 -5.47 3.35 9.11
C LYS A 8 -5.66 4.30 7.91
N ASN A 9 -5.97 5.57 8.18
CA ASN A 9 -6.20 6.55 7.12
C ASN A 9 -4.93 6.82 6.30
N GLY A 10 -3.78 6.93 6.96
CA GLY A 10 -2.49 7.12 6.29
C GLY A 10 -2.10 5.92 5.42
N LEU A 11 -2.30 4.70 5.93
CA LEU A 11 -2.05 3.48 5.18
C LEU A 11 -3.00 3.32 3.99
N ASP A 12 -4.26 3.75 4.12
CA ASP A 12 -5.21 3.76 3.01
C ASP A 12 -4.79 4.75 1.92
N THR A 13 -4.35 5.96 2.27
CA THR A 13 -3.78 6.92 1.31
C THR A 13 -2.56 6.33 0.59
N LEU A 14 -1.58 5.80 1.36
CA LEU A 14 -0.38 5.19 0.81
C LEU A 14 -0.70 4.06 -0.17
N LYS A 15 -1.69 3.23 0.14
CA LYS A 15 -2.14 2.13 -0.73
C LYS A 15 -2.57 2.62 -2.11
N TYR A 16 -3.36 3.71 -2.17
CA TYR A 16 -3.82 4.25 -3.45
C TYR A 16 -2.70 4.99 -4.20
N GLU A 17 -1.82 5.69 -3.50
CA GLU A 17 -0.62 6.31 -4.09
C GLU A 17 0.29 5.26 -4.75
N VAL A 18 0.54 4.16 -4.04
CA VAL A 18 1.33 3.03 -4.54
C VAL A 18 0.65 2.39 -5.75
N ALA A 19 -0.66 2.14 -5.66
CA ALA A 19 -1.41 1.58 -6.79
C ALA A 19 -1.31 2.48 -8.04
N SER A 20 -1.49 3.80 -7.88
CA SER A 20 -1.32 4.77 -8.96
C SER A 20 0.11 4.76 -9.52
N SER A 21 1.12 4.69 -8.65
CA SER A 21 2.54 4.64 -9.05
C SER A 21 2.90 3.38 -9.84
N LEU A 22 2.17 2.29 -9.64
CA LEU A 22 2.38 1.01 -10.33
C LEU A 22 1.45 0.84 -11.55
N GLY A 23 0.59 1.82 -11.85
CA GLY A 23 -0.42 1.71 -12.91
C GLY A 23 -1.49 0.66 -12.63
N VAL A 24 -1.71 0.29 -11.36
CA VAL A 24 -2.73 -0.66 -10.95
C VAL A 24 -4.01 0.11 -10.62
N ASN A 25 -5.10 -0.22 -11.33
CA ASN A 25 -6.42 0.37 -11.10
C ASN A 25 -7.10 -0.25 -9.87
N LEU A 26 -6.59 0.09 -8.68
CA LEU A 26 -7.15 -0.36 -7.42
C LEU A 26 -8.40 0.45 -7.07
N LYS A 27 -9.54 -0.25 -6.94
CA LYS A 27 -10.83 0.33 -6.60
C LYS A 27 -11.04 0.38 -5.10
N GLN A 28 -11.88 1.31 -4.64
CA GLN A 28 -12.42 1.24 -3.30
C GLN A 28 -13.44 0.10 -3.22
N GLY A 29 -13.21 -0.88 -2.34
CA GLY A 29 -14.06 -2.07 -2.22
C GLY A 29 -13.47 -3.29 -2.91
N TYR A 30 -14.28 -3.95 -3.74
CA TYR A 30 -13.91 -5.24 -4.34
C TYR A 30 -12.90 -5.08 -5.50
N ASN A 31 -11.82 -5.86 -5.44
CA ASN A 31 -10.72 -5.88 -6.41
C ASN A 31 -10.41 -7.29 -6.92
N GLY A 32 -11.41 -8.19 -6.91
CA GLY A 32 -11.20 -9.58 -7.34
C GLY A 32 -11.05 -9.76 -8.86
N ASP A 33 -11.32 -8.73 -9.64
CA ASP A 33 -11.00 -8.67 -11.06
C ASP A 33 -9.52 -8.38 -11.34
N LEU A 34 -8.78 -7.86 -10.35
CA LEU A 34 -7.33 -7.72 -10.45
C LEU A 34 -6.64 -9.05 -10.19
N THR A 35 -5.57 -9.32 -10.94
CA THR A 35 -4.76 -10.52 -10.71
C THR A 35 -4.12 -10.50 -9.32
N ALA A 36 -3.84 -11.68 -8.77
CA ALA A 36 -3.11 -11.81 -7.51
C ALA A 36 -1.76 -11.08 -7.54
N LYS A 37 -1.09 -11.06 -8.72
CA LYS A 37 0.15 -10.32 -8.93
C LYS A 37 -0.05 -8.81 -8.80
N GLN A 38 -1.11 -8.24 -9.36
CA GLN A 38 -1.41 -6.81 -9.25
C GLN A 38 -1.70 -6.43 -7.80
N ASN A 39 -2.63 -7.13 -7.14
CA ASN A 39 -2.95 -6.89 -5.72
C ASN A 39 -1.71 -7.06 -4.82
N GLY A 40 -0.93 -8.11 -5.04
CA GLY A 40 0.30 -8.38 -4.29
C GLY A 40 1.38 -7.33 -4.52
N SER A 41 1.52 -6.79 -5.74
CA SER A 41 2.52 -5.77 -6.05
C SER A 41 2.30 -4.47 -5.28
N VAL A 42 1.03 -4.06 -5.12
CA VAL A 42 0.67 -2.88 -4.30
C VAL A 42 1.07 -3.09 -2.85
N GLY A 43 0.67 -4.21 -2.23
CA GLY A 43 1.02 -4.51 -0.84
C GLY A 43 2.53 -4.61 -0.62
N GLY A 44 3.26 -5.26 -1.54
CA GLY A 44 4.71 -5.40 -1.46
C GLY A 44 5.44 -4.06 -1.56
N GLU A 45 5.00 -3.17 -2.46
CA GLU A 45 5.59 -1.84 -2.63
C GLU A 45 5.28 -0.92 -1.43
N MET A 46 4.09 -1.02 -0.83
CA MET A 46 3.79 -0.33 0.43
C MET A 46 4.80 -0.70 1.53
N VAL A 47 5.06 -2.00 1.71
CA VAL A 47 6.02 -2.48 2.73
C VAL A 47 7.43 -1.95 2.46
N LYS A 48 7.88 -1.94 1.20
CA LYS A 48 9.19 -1.37 0.83
C LYS A 48 9.31 0.10 1.21
N ARG A 49 8.29 0.91 0.92
CA ARG A 49 8.29 2.35 1.25
C ARG A 49 8.28 2.58 2.76
N LEU A 50 7.49 1.82 3.50
CA LEU A 50 7.44 1.90 4.97
C LEU A 50 8.81 1.54 5.59
N ILE A 51 9.47 0.49 5.10
CA ILE A 51 10.82 0.12 5.56
C ILE A 51 11.83 1.22 5.22
N ALA A 52 11.78 1.77 4.01
CA ALA A 52 12.69 2.84 3.60
C ALA A 52 12.53 4.12 4.46
N GLN A 53 11.29 4.48 4.81
CA GLN A 53 11.00 5.59 5.72
C GLN A 53 11.51 5.30 7.13
N ALA A 54 11.25 4.11 7.67
CA ALA A 54 11.76 3.70 8.98
C ALA A 54 13.29 3.72 9.02
N GLN A 55 13.96 3.20 7.99
CA GLN A 55 15.42 3.25 7.86
C GLN A 55 15.97 4.68 7.80
N SER A 56 15.24 5.60 7.15
CA SER A 56 15.64 7.00 7.06
C SER A 56 15.56 7.73 8.40
N GLY A 57 14.62 7.36 9.27
CA GLY A 57 14.50 7.91 10.63
C GLY A 57 15.40 7.26 11.69
N LEU A 58 16.08 6.15 11.35
CA LEU A 58 17.10 5.50 12.19
C LEU A 58 18.50 6.08 12.00
N LYS A 59 18.70 6.89 10.96
CA LYS A 59 19.95 7.62 10.71
C LYS A 59 20.00 8.86 11.58
#